data_AF-A0A4C1SE08-F1
#
_entry.id   AF-A0A4C1SE08-F1
#
_cell.length_a   1.000
_cell.length_b   1.000
_cell.length_c   1.000
_cell.angle_alpha   90.00
_cell.angle_beta   90.00
_cell.angle_gamma   90.00
#
_symmetry.space_group_name_H-M   'P 1'
#
loop_
_entity.id
_entity.type
_entity.pdbx_description
1 polymer ?
#
loop_
_entity_poly.entity_id
_entity_poly.type
_entity_poly.pdbx_seq_one_letter_code
_entity_poly.pdbx_strand_id
1 'polypeptide(L)'
;MERLQFEVELAADEDPKNNIIIIKSITKEDGTTYLIPPGFQAVKHHLQLIKLPEFLKIKKTLQKRGHTRKVWISLPCDILLLYKDNVGNMVFNDYLLQEMTQVTSQSITDGKLLEILEKLSDKSNINKENHSNLNKLNEKFVLKKFDNKTTNAKQWLQSFESECTRFNLNGDTERISALRLFLNDSENDWYGSMLIQHGLDSLWKIWKVSFLKTFADKSWSSVMYALNFKHFNGSLLEYALKKQRLLLEYNSEIDTRTLTDLIVAGLPTYITSKLDRQEITDPTLLFSALRMHENQNKNRPKHFTETKRFSKSEAEYKNRLVKYVTRWERKTDFTLKTCVGSRKTRMTVANTVKLDVGN
;
A
#
# COMPACT_ATOMS: atom_id res chain seq x y z
N MET A 1 -30.69 -1.93 -50.39
CA MET A 1 -29.50 -2.39 -49.65
C MET A 1 -29.20 -1.32 -48.63
N GLU A 2 -29.14 -1.69 -47.36
CA GLU A 2 -28.82 -0.79 -46.26
C GLU A 2 -27.31 -0.88 -45.99
N ARG A 3 -26.65 0.24 -45.71
CA ARG A 3 -25.23 0.24 -45.34
C ARG A 3 -25.08 0.49 -43.84
N LEU A 4 -24.20 -0.28 -43.22
CA LEU A 4 -23.80 -0.11 -41.83
C LEU A 4 -22.30 0.17 -41.78
N GLN A 5 -21.88 1.02 -40.86
CA GLN A 5 -20.46 1.27 -40.60
C GLN A 5 -19.98 0.30 -39.53
N PHE A 6 -18.91 -0.43 -39.79
CA PHE A 6 -18.29 -1.32 -38.81
C PHE A 6 -16.96 -0.75 -38.35
N GLU A 7 -16.77 -0.70 -37.03
CA GLU A 7 -15.48 -0.38 -36.42
C GLU A 7 -14.71 -1.67 -36.13
N VAL A 8 -13.59 -1.85 -36.83
CA VAL A 8 -12.79 -3.08 -36.80
C VAL A 8 -11.40 -2.77 -36.27
N GLU A 9 -10.89 -3.63 -35.39
CA GLU A 9 -9.57 -3.52 -34.76
C GLU A 9 -8.78 -4.82 -34.86
N LEU A 10 -7.45 -4.72 -34.96
CA LEU A 10 -6.55 -5.85 -34.76
C LEU A 10 -6.07 -5.91 -33.30
N ALA A 11 -6.66 -6.78 -32.49
CA ALA A 11 -6.38 -6.95 -31.07
C ALA A 11 -5.53 -8.20 -30.78
N ALA A 12 -5.02 -8.32 -29.55
CA ALA A 12 -4.38 -9.56 -29.08
C ALA A 12 -5.45 -10.62 -28.80
N ASP A 13 -5.12 -11.88 -29.09
CA ASP A 13 -5.97 -13.02 -28.71
C ASP A 13 -5.80 -13.37 -27.22
N GLU A 14 -6.50 -14.41 -26.74
CA GLU A 14 -6.29 -15.00 -25.39
C GLU A 14 -4.81 -15.33 -25.15
N ASP A 15 -4.11 -15.78 -26.20
CA ASP A 15 -2.66 -15.85 -26.23
C ASP A 15 -2.03 -14.54 -26.76
N PRO A 16 -1.18 -13.85 -25.97
CA PRO A 16 -0.63 -12.53 -26.35
C PRO A 16 0.31 -12.57 -27.56
N LYS A 17 0.70 -13.77 -28.03
CA LYS A 17 1.49 -14.00 -29.24
C LYS A 17 0.64 -13.93 -30.53
N ASN A 18 -0.66 -14.18 -30.44
CA ASN A 18 -1.57 -14.20 -31.58
C ASN A 18 -2.33 -12.87 -31.70
N ASN A 19 -2.68 -12.52 -32.94
CA ASN A 19 -3.49 -11.35 -33.26
C ASN A 19 -4.83 -11.81 -33.84
N ILE A 20 -5.92 -11.25 -33.34
CA ILE A 20 -7.27 -11.47 -33.86
C ILE A 20 -7.87 -10.16 -34.33
N ILE A 21 -8.69 -10.25 -35.38
CA ILE A 21 -9.51 -9.13 -35.80
C ILE A 21 -10.80 -9.17 -34.98
N ILE A 22 -11.18 -8.03 -34.40
CA ILE A 22 -12.40 -7.85 -33.62
C ILE A 22 -13.24 -6.72 -34.22
N ILE A 23 -14.57 -6.82 -34.08
CA ILE A 23 -15.53 -5.79 -34.48
C ILE A 23 -16.09 -5.18 -33.20
N LYS A 24 -15.80 -3.90 -32.96
CA LYS A 24 -16.13 -3.20 -31.71
C LYS A 24 -17.54 -2.64 -31.72
N SER A 25 -17.92 -2.01 -32.83
CA SER A 25 -19.16 -1.26 -32.92
C SER A 25 -19.74 -1.27 -34.34
N ILE A 26 -21.05 -1.00 -34.40
CA ILE A 26 -21.83 -0.86 -35.63
C ILE A 26 -22.53 0.49 -35.59
N THR A 27 -22.30 1.35 -36.58
CA THR A 27 -22.97 2.64 -36.70
C THR A 27 -23.97 2.59 -37.85
N LYS A 28 -25.20 3.02 -37.57
CA LYS A 28 -26.27 3.20 -38.55
C LYS A 28 -26.05 4.49 -39.36
N GLU A 29 -26.80 4.67 -40.45
CA GLU A 29 -26.75 5.90 -41.26
C GLU A 29 -27.20 7.15 -40.49
N ASP A 30 -28.03 6.99 -39.47
CA ASP A 30 -28.48 8.05 -38.56
C ASP A 30 -27.38 8.57 -37.61
N GLY A 31 -26.19 7.95 -37.63
CA GLY A 31 -25.06 8.27 -36.75
C GLY A 31 -25.10 7.55 -35.40
N THR A 32 -26.16 6.80 -35.11
CA THR A 32 -26.29 6.05 -33.88
C THR A 32 -25.36 4.84 -33.89
N THR A 33 -24.47 4.77 -32.91
CA THR A 33 -23.46 3.73 -32.79
C THR A 33 -23.88 2.71 -31.74
N TYR A 34 -23.75 1.44 -32.03
CA TYR A 34 -24.11 0.33 -31.16
C TYR A 34 -22.88 -0.53 -30.86
N LEU A 35 -22.70 -0.93 -29.61
CA LEU A 35 -21.56 -1.74 -29.18
C LEU A 35 -21.87 -3.24 -29.33
N ILE A 36 -20.91 -3.98 -29.88
CA ILE A 36 -20.97 -5.45 -29.90
C ILE A 36 -20.41 -5.97 -28.57
N PRO A 37 -21.10 -6.89 -27.86
CA PRO A 37 -20.63 -7.42 -26.59
C PRO A 37 -19.25 -8.11 -26.72
N PRO A 38 -18.31 -7.97 -25.76
CA PRO A 38 -16.94 -8.46 -25.87
C PRO A 38 -16.80 -9.93 -26.30
N GLY A 39 -17.67 -10.81 -25.79
CA GLY A 39 -17.67 -12.24 -26.14
C GLY A 39 -18.04 -12.55 -27.60
N PHE A 40 -18.61 -11.59 -28.32
CA PHE A 40 -19.05 -11.74 -29.71
C PHE A 40 -18.23 -10.90 -30.69
N GLN A 41 -17.33 -10.03 -30.24
CA GLN A 41 -16.57 -9.12 -31.12
C GLN A 41 -15.61 -9.85 -32.06
N ALA A 42 -15.13 -11.04 -31.69
CA ALA A 42 -14.16 -11.77 -32.48
C ALA A 42 -14.74 -12.10 -33.87
N VAL A 43 -13.97 -11.84 -34.93
CA VAL A 43 -14.40 -12.02 -36.32
C VAL A 43 -14.85 -13.45 -36.63
N LYS A 44 -14.42 -14.45 -35.83
CA LYS A 44 -14.92 -15.83 -35.87
C LYS A 44 -16.46 -15.94 -35.74
N HIS A 45 -17.12 -14.99 -35.07
CA HIS A 45 -18.58 -14.93 -34.93
C HIS A 45 -19.27 -14.25 -36.12
N HIS A 46 -18.52 -13.55 -36.97
CA HIS A 46 -19.05 -12.74 -38.08
C HIS A 46 -18.70 -13.34 -39.46
N LEU A 47 -18.82 -14.66 -39.60
CA LEU A 47 -18.34 -15.42 -40.78
C LEU A 47 -18.93 -14.93 -42.11
N GLN A 48 -20.20 -14.51 -42.10
CA GLN A 48 -20.86 -14.00 -43.30
C GLN A 48 -20.31 -12.64 -43.73
N LEU A 49 -19.95 -11.78 -42.77
CA LEU A 49 -19.38 -10.45 -43.04
C LEU A 49 -17.98 -10.55 -43.65
N ILE A 50 -17.18 -11.54 -43.23
CA ILE A 50 -15.81 -11.76 -43.75
C ILE A 50 -15.79 -12.01 -45.26
N LYS A 51 -16.84 -12.62 -45.79
CA LYS A 51 -16.92 -13.00 -47.21
C LYS A 51 -17.13 -11.79 -48.13
N LEU A 52 -17.54 -10.64 -47.58
CA LEU A 52 -17.79 -9.44 -48.35
C LEU A 52 -16.49 -8.79 -48.86
N PRO A 53 -16.48 -8.26 -50.09
CA PRO A 53 -15.29 -7.68 -50.71
C PRO A 53 -14.75 -6.47 -49.93
N GLU A 54 -15.62 -5.69 -49.28
CA GLU A 54 -15.26 -4.59 -48.40
C GLU A 54 -14.45 -5.08 -47.20
N PHE A 55 -14.88 -6.19 -46.57
CA PHE A 55 -14.20 -6.76 -45.42
C PHE A 55 -12.84 -7.38 -45.80
N LEU A 56 -12.72 -7.95 -47.00
CA LEU A 56 -11.43 -8.43 -47.51
C LEU A 56 -10.40 -7.30 -47.68
N LYS A 57 -10.84 -6.08 -48.03
CA LYS A 57 -9.97 -4.89 -48.08
C LYS A 57 -9.51 -4.47 -46.68
N ILE A 58 -10.38 -4.61 -45.66
CA ILE A 58 -10.03 -4.37 -44.25
C ILE A 58 -8.91 -5.33 -43.82
N LYS A 59 -9.04 -6.63 -44.11
CA LYS A 59 -8.00 -7.63 -43.79
C LYS A 59 -6.64 -7.30 -44.41
N LYS A 60 -6.60 -6.76 -45.62
CA LYS A 60 -5.34 -6.37 -46.29
C LYS A 60 -4.69 -5.12 -45.67
N THR A 61 -5.49 -4.23 -45.09
CA THR A 61 -5.04 -2.91 -44.60
C THR A 61 -4.77 -2.88 -43.09
N LEU A 62 -5.42 -3.71 -42.29
CA LEU A 62 -5.15 -3.87 -40.86
C LEU A 62 -3.93 -4.79 -40.64
N GLN A 63 -2.73 -4.19 -40.67
CA GLN A 63 -1.47 -4.92 -40.57
C GLN A 63 -0.76 -4.82 -39.21
N LYS A 64 -1.10 -3.84 -38.37
CA LYS A 64 -0.46 -3.61 -37.06
C LYS A 64 -1.47 -3.69 -35.92
N ARG A 65 -1.04 -4.25 -34.78
CA ARG A 65 -1.83 -4.40 -33.55
C ARG A 65 -2.27 -3.01 -33.02
N GLY A 66 -3.51 -2.90 -32.57
CA GLY A 66 -4.11 -1.68 -32.04
C GLY A 66 -4.61 -0.69 -33.10
N HIS A 67 -4.41 -0.97 -34.41
CA HIS A 67 -5.01 -0.15 -35.45
C HIS A 67 -6.51 -0.41 -35.56
N THR A 68 -7.28 0.66 -35.60
CA THR A 68 -8.73 0.65 -35.82
C THR A 68 -9.10 1.26 -37.18
N ARG A 69 -10.18 0.76 -37.78
CA ARG A 69 -10.75 1.29 -39.01
C ARG A 69 -12.27 1.26 -38.95
N LYS A 70 -12.90 2.36 -39.36
CA LYS A 70 -14.34 2.45 -39.56
C LYS A 70 -14.65 2.34 -41.04
N VAL A 71 -15.48 1.38 -41.44
CA VAL A 71 -15.77 1.12 -42.86
C VAL A 71 -17.27 0.93 -43.07
N TRP A 72 -17.82 1.66 -44.04
CA TRP A 72 -19.18 1.46 -44.51
C TRP A 72 -19.24 0.22 -45.41
N ILE A 73 -20.12 -0.72 -45.06
CA ILE A 73 -20.35 -1.94 -45.82
C ILE A 73 -21.82 -1.97 -46.23
N SER A 74 -22.07 -2.14 -47.53
CA SER A 74 -23.41 -2.38 -48.06
C SER A 74 -23.79 -3.83 -47.80
N LEU A 75 -24.82 -4.08 -46.99
CA LEU A 75 -25.20 -5.43 -46.58
C LEU A 75 -26.30 -6.00 -47.49
N PRO A 76 -26.09 -7.20 -48.06
CA PRO A 76 -27.16 -8.04 -48.58
C PRO A 76 -28.24 -8.34 -47.53
N CYS A 77 -29.49 -8.56 -47.96
CA CYS A 77 -30.63 -8.71 -47.05
C CYS A 77 -30.46 -9.87 -46.05
N ASP A 78 -29.86 -10.98 -46.48
CA ASP A 78 -29.56 -12.16 -45.67
C ASP A 78 -28.56 -11.86 -44.53
N ILE A 79 -27.55 -11.03 -44.80
CA ILE A 79 -26.56 -10.63 -43.79
C ILE A 79 -27.14 -9.52 -42.87
N LEU A 80 -27.96 -8.63 -43.43
CA LEU A 80 -28.59 -7.54 -42.66
C LEU A 80 -29.47 -8.09 -41.52
N LEU A 81 -30.21 -9.17 -41.76
CA LEU A 81 -31.05 -9.84 -40.76
C LEU A 81 -30.26 -10.39 -39.56
N LEU A 82 -28.94 -10.57 -39.67
CA LEU A 82 -28.11 -10.95 -38.52
C LEU A 82 -27.81 -9.80 -37.57
N TYR A 83 -27.87 -8.56 -38.06
CA TYR A 83 -27.48 -7.36 -37.32
C TYR A 83 -28.68 -6.47 -36.96
N LYS A 84 -29.84 -6.74 -37.56
CA LYS A 84 -31.04 -5.92 -37.45
C LYS A 84 -32.27 -6.82 -37.42
N ASP A 85 -33.16 -6.58 -36.47
CA ASP A 85 -34.43 -7.28 -36.40
C ASP A 85 -35.47 -6.71 -37.39
N ASN A 86 -36.64 -7.34 -37.49
CA ASN A 86 -37.71 -6.90 -38.39
C ASN A 86 -38.33 -5.54 -37.99
N VAL A 87 -38.05 -5.04 -36.78
CA VAL A 87 -38.61 -3.79 -36.22
C VAL A 87 -37.59 -2.63 -36.32
N GLY A 88 -36.34 -2.93 -36.68
CA GLY A 88 -35.27 -1.95 -36.89
C GLY A 88 -34.30 -1.79 -35.73
N ASN A 89 -34.39 -2.62 -34.69
CA ASN A 89 -33.43 -2.66 -33.59
C ASN A 89 -32.15 -3.38 -34.01
N MET A 90 -31.02 -2.92 -33.47
CA MET A 90 -29.74 -3.59 -33.69
C MET A 90 -29.64 -4.79 -32.77
N VAL A 91 -29.50 -5.97 -33.35
CA VAL A 91 -29.39 -7.24 -32.64
C VAL A 91 -28.21 -8.03 -33.16
N PHE A 92 -27.60 -8.86 -32.35
CA PHE A 92 -26.62 -9.84 -32.83
C PHE A 92 -26.70 -11.09 -31.97
N ASN A 93 -26.89 -12.25 -32.62
CA ASN A 93 -26.96 -13.56 -31.94
C ASN A 93 -27.96 -13.58 -30.77
N ASP A 94 -29.17 -13.07 -31.00
CA ASP A 94 -30.26 -12.90 -30.03
C ASP A 94 -30.03 -11.89 -28.89
N TYR A 95 -28.95 -11.11 -28.95
CA TYR A 95 -28.72 -9.99 -28.03
C TYR A 95 -29.08 -8.65 -28.66
N LEU A 96 -29.84 -7.82 -27.94
CA LEU A 96 -30.04 -6.42 -28.28
C LEU A 96 -28.74 -5.64 -28.02
N LEU A 97 -28.27 -4.88 -29.01
CA LEU A 97 -27.03 -4.12 -28.89
C LEU A 97 -27.26 -2.82 -28.12
N GLN A 98 -26.28 -2.44 -27.29
CA GLN A 98 -26.34 -1.21 -26.51
C GLN A 98 -25.98 0.00 -27.37
N GLU A 99 -26.85 1.00 -27.39
CA GLU A 99 -26.57 2.29 -28.01
C GLU A 99 -25.48 3.06 -27.23
N MET A 100 -24.49 3.54 -27.97
CA MET A 100 -23.43 4.41 -27.49
C MET A 100 -23.85 5.86 -27.70
N THR A 101 -24.23 6.53 -26.61
CA THR A 101 -24.57 7.96 -26.63
C THR A 101 -23.30 8.74 -26.99
N GLN A 102 -23.21 9.20 -28.23
CA GLN A 102 -22.22 10.21 -28.57
C GLN A 102 -22.69 11.51 -27.90
N VAL A 103 -21.88 12.05 -26.99
CA VAL A 103 -22.07 13.41 -26.49
C VAL A 103 -21.69 14.35 -27.64
N THR A 104 -22.61 14.52 -28.59
CA THR A 104 -22.45 15.44 -29.69
C THR A 104 -22.75 16.83 -29.14
N SER A 105 -21.68 17.58 -28.87
CA SER A 105 -21.73 19.01 -28.60
C SER A 105 -22.28 19.75 -29.83
N GLN A 106 -23.60 19.84 -29.92
CA GLN A 106 -24.29 20.78 -30.79
C GLN A 106 -24.67 22.01 -29.97
N SER A 107 -24.21 23.16 -30.47
CA SER A 107 -24.45 24.51 -29.97
C SER A 107 -25.93 24.76 -29.67
N ILE A 108 -26.31 24.57 -28.41
CA ILE A 108 -27.47 25.20 -27.79
C ILE A 108 -26.85 26.25 -26.88
N THR A 109 -27.21 27.52 -27.10
CA THR A 109 -26.69 28.70 -26.41
C THR A 109 -26.31 28.42 -24.95
N ASP A 110 -25.01 28.32 -24.72
CA ASP A 110 -24.39 27.82 -23.48
C ASP A 110 -24.93 28.49 -22.21
N GLY A 111 -25.35 29.75 -22.30
CA GLY A 111 -25.85 30.51 -21.14
C GLY A 111 -27.13 29.94 -20.50
N LYS A 112 -28.04 29.34 -21.27
CA LYS A 112 -29.35 28.90 -20.73
C LYS A 112 -29.33 27.46 -20.25
N LEU A 113 -28.49 26.63 -20.87
CA LEU A 113 -28.22 25.28 -20.39
C LEU A 113 -27.30 25.30 -19.17
N LEU A 114 -26.30 26.20 -19.08
CA LEU A 114 -25.51 26.37 -17.86
C LEU A 114 -26.40 26.74 -16.67
N GLU A 115 -27.37 27.64 -16.84
CA GLU A 115 -28.28 28.03 -15.75
C GLU A 115 -29.23 26.88 -15.33
N ILE A 116 -29.68 26.05 -16.28
CA ILE A 116 -30.51 24.88 -15.98
C ILE A 116 -29.67 23.74 -15.39
N LEU A 117 -28.43 23.55 -15.87
CA LEU A 117 -27.47 22.59 -15.34
C LEU A 117 -27.00 22.99 -13.94
N GLU A 118 -26.79 24.26 -13.64
CA GLU A 118 -26.45 24.74 -12.31
C GLU A 118 -27.63 24.48 -11.35
N LYS A 119 -28.86 24.82 -11.76
CA LYS A 119 -30.08 24.56 -10.97
C LYS A 119 -30.42 23.07 -10.79
N LEU A 120 -29.96 22.18 -11.67
CA LEU A 120 -30.14 20.73 -11.56
C LEU A 120 -28.95 20.03 -10.88
N SER A 121 -27.72 20.53 -11.06
CA SER A 121 -26.49 20.05 -10.42
C SER A 121 -26.52 20.30 -8.92
N ASP A 122 -27.07 21.44 -8.49
CA ASP A 122 -27.33 21.73 -7.07
C ASP A 122 -28.26 20.70 -6.41
N LYS A 123 -29.04 19.95 -7.21
CA LYS A 123 -29.92 18.87 -6.74
C LYS A 123 -29.33 17.46 -6.92
N SER A 124 -28.26 17.30 -7.70
CA SER A 124 -27.69 15.98 -8.06
C SER A 124 -26.24 15.75 -7.62
N ASN A 125 -25.70 16.58 -6.72
CA ASN A 125 -24.36 16.40 -6.12
C ASN A 125 -24.19 15.14 -5.24
N ILE A 126 -25.11 14.17 -5.30
CA ILE A 126 -25.04 12.99 -4.42
C ILE A 126 -24.16 11.87 -5.02
N ASN A 127 -23.98 11.74 -6.35
CA ASN A 127 -23.48 10.46 -6.90
C ASN A 127 -22.41 10.48 -8.01
N LYS A 128 -21.90 11.63 -8.52
CA LYS A 128 -20.86 11.64 -9.58
C LYS A 128 -19.51 12.27 -9.22
N GLU A 129 -19.38 12.93 -8.07
CA GLU A 129 -18.11 13.51 -7.63
C GLU A 129 -17.16 12.49 -6.96
N ASN A 130 -17.67 11.34 -6.51
CA ASN A 130 -16.98 10.50 -5.53
C ASN A 130 -15.71 9.81 -6.05
N HIS A 131 -15.66 9.38 -7.33
CA HIS A 131 -14.47 8.67 -7.83
C HIS A 131 -13.34 9.60 -8.30
N SER A 132 -13.64 10.81 -8.80
CA SER A 132 -12.59 11.78 -9.18
C SER A 132 -12.00 12.49 -7.95
N ASN A 133 -12.79 12.61 -6.87
CA ASN A 133 -12.35 13.23 -5.63
C ASN A 133 -11.38 12.35 -4.84
N LEU A 134 -11.55 11.01 -4.81
CA LEU A 134 -10.70 10.12 -3.99
C LEU A 134 -9.21 10.17 -4.35
N ASN A 135 -8.85 10.16 -5.64
CA ASN A 135 -7.45 10.28 -6.03
C ASN A 135 -6.87 11.67 -5.73
N LYS A 136 -7.67 12.73 -5.83
CA LYS A 136 -7.30 14.10 -5.41
C LYS A 136 -7.25 14.24 -3.88
N LEU A 137 -7.98 13.41 -3.13
CA LEU A 137 -8.00 13.39 -1.67
C LEU A 137 -6.68 12.85 -1.12
N ASN A 138 -6.05 11.86 -1.77
CA ASN A 138 -4.75 11.34 -1.36
C ASN A 138 -3.67 12.43 -1.29
N GLU A 139 -3.69 13.40 -2.21
CA GLU A 139 -2.75 14.53 -2.20
C GLU A 139 -3.08 15.59 -1.13
N LYS A 140 -4.33 15.64 -0.66
CA LYS A 140 -4.82 16.65 0.29
C LYS A 140 -4.90 16.15 1.74
N PHE A 141 -4.93 14.84 1.94
CA PHE A 141 -4.87 14.23 3.26
C PHE A 141 -3.47 14.44 3.85
N VAL A 142 -3.41 14.99 5.06
CA VAL A 142 -2.14 15.15 5.78
C VAL A 142 -1.90 13.90 6.62
N LEU A 143 -1.92 12.74 5.97
CA LEU A 143 -1.79 11.43 6.61
C LEU A 143 -0.74 10.59 5.88
N LYS A 144 0.24 10.09 6.63
CA LYS A 144 1.21 9.13 6.10
C LYS A 144 0.52 7.78 5.89
N LYS A 145 0.98 7.02 4.89
CA LYS A 145 0.55 5.64 4.70
C LYS A 145 0.78 4.82 5.97
N PHE A 146 -0.17 3.94 6.28
CA PHE A 146 -0.07 3.05 7.42
C PHE A 146 1.06 2.05 7.24
N ASP A 147 1.87 1.91 8.28
CA ASP A 147 2.92 0.90 8.39
C ASP A 147 2.79 0.23 9.75
N ASN A 148 2.45 -1.07 9.74
CA ASN A 148 2.27 -1.86 10.95
C ASN A 148 3.52 -1.92 11.85
N LYS A 149 4.73 -1.68 11.31
CA LYS A 149 5.98 -1.77 12.08
C LYS A 149 6.29 -0.51 12.89
N THR A 150 5.86 0.63 12.40
CA THR A 150 6.32 1.94 12.91
C THR A 150 5.20 2.80 13.46
N THR A 151 3.95 2.47 13.13
CA THR A 151 2.80 3.33 13.40
C THR A 151 1.84 2.66 14.38
N ASN A 152 1.39 3.41 15.39
CA ASN A 152 0.31 2.94 16.26
C ASN A 152 -1.01 2.87 15.45
N ALA A 153 -1.53 1.66 15.26
CA ALA A 153 -2.75 1.42 14.47
C ALA A 153 -3.98 2.16 15.00
N LYS A 154 -4.14 2.28 16.33
CA LYS A 154 -5.29 2.97 16.95
C LYS A 154 -5.25 4.46 16.63
N GLN A 155 -4.10 5.09 16.86
CA GLN A 155 -3.95 6.53 16.62
C GLN A 155 -4.01 6.86 15.14
N TRP A 156 -3.37 6.06 14.29
CA TRP A 156 -3.41 6.26 12.86
C TRP A 156 -4.84 6.18 12.32
N LEU A 157 -5.62 5.19 12.79
CA LEU A 157 -7.01 5.05 12.38
C LEU A 157 -7.89 6.20 12.86
N GLN A 158 -7.64 6.74 14.06
CA GLN A 158 -8.32 7.94 14.54
C GLN A 158 -7.97 9.18 13.69
N SER A 159 -6.71 9.34 13.31
CA SER A 159 -6.27 10.41 12.40
C SER A 159 -6.91 10.26 11.02
N PHE A 160 -7.00 9.03 10.50
CA PHE A 160 -7.71 8.73 9.26
C PHE A 160 -9.20 9.11 9.34
N GLU A 161 -9.90 8.71 10.40
CA GLU A 161 -11.32 9.06 10.60
C GLU A 161 -11.54 10.57 10.71
N SER A 162 -10.60 11.27 11.36
CA SER A 162 -10.63 12.73 11.49
C SER A 162 -10.45 13.40 10.13
N GLU A 163 -9.53 12.91 9.30
CA GLU A 163 -9.35 13.40 7.93
C GLU A 163 -10.56 13.07 7.04
N CYS A 164 -11.14 11.88 7.14
CA CYS A 164 -12.39 11.55 6.45
C CYS A 164 -13.50 12.56 6.82
N THR A 165 -13.64 12.88 8.11
CA THR A 165 -14.62 13.87 8.58
C THR A 165 -14.31 15.27 8.05
N ARG A 166 -13.03 15.68 8.02
CA ARG A 166 -12.58 16.98 7.48
C ARG A 166 -12.93 17.16 6.01
N PHE A 167 -12.94 16.07 5.24
CA PHE A 167 -13.31 16.08 3.82
C PHE A 167 -14.75 15.64 3.55
N ASN A 168 -15.61 15.59 4.58
CA ASN A 168 -17.00 15.19 4.49
C ASN A 168 -17.23 13.77 3.93
N LEU A 169 -16.25 12.88 4.06
CA LEU A 169 -16.39 11.44 3.78
C LEU A 169 -17.12 10.78 4.94
N ASN A 170 -18.44 10.97 4.98
CA ASN A 170 -19.30 10.48 6.04
C ASN A 170 -19.94 9.12 5.68
N GLY A 171 -19.92 8.73 4.40
CA GLY A 171 -20.38 7.42 3.96
C GLY A 171 -19.41 6.30 4.36
N ASP A 172 -19.95 5.19 4.86
CA ASP A 172 -19.15 4.01 5.20
C ASP A 172 -18.41 3.45 3.98
N THR A 173 -19.09 3.38 2.83
CA THR A 173 -18.51 2.92 1.56
C THR A 173 -17.37 3.82 1.07
N GLU A 174 -17.53 5.14 1.24
CA GLU A 174 -16.52 6.13 0.88
C GLU A 174 -15.27 5.98 1.76
N ARG A 175 -15.45 5.82 3.08
CA ARG A 175 -14.35 5.59 4.03
C ARG A 175 -13.60 4.31 3.72
N ILE A 176 -14.32 3.23 3.41
CA ILE A 176 -13.70 1.96 3.03
C ILE A 176 -12.92 2.14 1.72
N SER A 177 -13.52 2.77 0.71
CA SER A 177 -12.84 2.98 -0.58
C SER A 177 -11.58 3.85 -0.44
N ALA A 178 -11.63 4.90 0.39
CA ALA A 178 -10.51 5.79 0.66
C ALA A 178 -9.39 5.09 1.43
N LEU A 179 -9.72 4.15 2.32
CA LEU A 179 -8.75 3.46 3.19
C LEU A 179 -7.61 2.84 2.36
N ARG A 180 -7.93 2.20 1.23
CA ARG A 180 -6.94 1.57 0.33
C ARG A 180 -5.81 2.51 -0.09
N LEU A 181 -6.09 3.80 -0.28
CA LEU A 181 -5.11 4.78 -0.75
C LEU A 181 -4.01 5.04 0.28
N PHE A 182 -4.32 4.83 1.56
CA PHE A 182 -3.45 5.13 2.70
C PHE A 182 -2.84 3.88 3.34
N LEU A 183 -2.93 2.71 2.69
CA LEU A 183 -2.27 1.49 3.13
C LEU A 183 -1.00 1.22 2.30
N ASN A 184 -0.01 0.60 2.93
CA ASN A 184 1.15 0.02 2.24
C ASN A 184 0.78 -1.32 1.60
N ASP A 185 1.68 -1.86 0.78
CA ASP A 185 1.39 -3.05 -0.05
C ASP A 185 0.97 -4.27 0.78
N SER A 186 1.62 -4.54 1.92
CA SER A 186 1.25 -5.65 2.81
C SER A 186 -0.13 -5.50 3.47
N GLU A 187 -0.50 -4.28 3.83
CA GLU A 187 -1.78 -3.97 4.47
C GLU A 187 -2.89 -3.85 3.43
N ASN A 188 -2.55 -3.58 2.16
CA ASN A 188 -3.47 -3.71 1.04
C ASN A 188 -3.90 -5.16 0.79
N ASP A 189 -3.06 -6.15 1.07
CA ASP A 189 -3.48 -7.57 1.02
C ASP A 189 -4.57 -7.88 2.08
N TRP A 190 -4.42 -7.30 3.28
CA TRP A 190 -5.47 -7.35 4.31
C TRP A 190 -6.74 -6.64 3.85
N TYR A 191 -6.63 -5.47 3.24
CA TYR A 191 -7.77 -4.74 2.67
C TYR A 191 -8.51 -5.58 1.61
N GLY A 192 -7.76 -6.22 0.71
CA GLY A 192 -8.31 -7.13 -0.30
C GLY A 192 -9.05 -8.31 0.34
N SER A 193 -8.48 -8.90 1.39
CA SER A 193 -9.11 -9.98 2.15
C SER A 193 -10.42 -9.54 2.81
N MET A 194 -10.45 -8.35 3.41
CA MET A 194 -11.64 -7.76 4.01
C MET A 194 -12.71 -7.45 2.98
N LEU A 195 -12.31 -7.00 1.79
CA LEU A 195 -13.22 -6.72 0.68
C LEU A 195 -13.92 -8.00 0.20
N ILE A 196 -13.21 -9.13 0.14
CA ILE A 196 -13.79 -10.43 -0.21
C ILE A 196 -14.74 -10.93 0.87
N GLN A 197 -14.40 -10.77 2.15
CA GLN A 197 -15.21 -11.28 3.27
C GLN A 197 -16.49 -10.46 3.53
N HIS A 198 -16.43 -9.14 3.39
CA HIS A 198 -17.49 -8.24 3.83
C HIS A 198 -18.05 -7.34 2.73
N GLY A 199 -17.36 -7.18 1.60
CA GLY A 199 -17.79 -6.28 0.51
C GLY A 199 -17.62 -4.80 0.84
N LEU A 200 -17.74 -3.95 -0.20
CA LEU A 200 -17.59 -2.50 -0.08
C LEU A 200 -18.76 -1.82 0.66
N ASP A 201 -19.96 -2.41 0.57
CA ASP A 201 -21.21 -1.90 1.15
C ASP A 201 -21.38 -2.21 2.65
N SER A 202 -20.33 -2.74 3.28
CA SER A 202 -20.36 -3.10 4.70
C SER A 202 -20.15 -1.89 5.61
N LEU A 203 -20.54 -2.05 6.88
CA LEU A 203 -20.42 -0.99 7.87
C LEU A 203 -18.96 -0.71 8.21
N TRP A 204 -18.56 0.56 8.25
CA TRP A 204 -17.20 0.98 8.60
C TRP A 204 -16.75 0.44 9.96
N LYS A 205 -17.70 0.31 10.90
CA LYS A 205 -17.44 -0.26 12.24
C LYS A 205 -16.83 -1.66 12.19
N ILE A 206 -17.23 -2.49 11.22
CA ILE A 206 -16.70 -3.86 11.06
C ILE A 206 -15.22 -3.79 10.66
N TRP A 207 -14.91 -2.94 9.68
CA TRP A 207 -13.54 -2.69 9.22
C TRP A 207 -12.65 -2.14 10.33
N LYS A 208 -13.14 -1.15 11.07
CA LYS A 208 -12.44 -0.56 12.22
C LYS A 208 -12.06 -1.62 13.25
N VAL A 209 -13.02 -2.45 13.65
CA VAL A 209 -12.80 -3.51 14.64
C VAL A 209 -11.80 -4.54 14.11
N SER A 210 -11.95 -4.98 12.86
CA SER A 210 -11.04 -5.95 12.23
C SER A 210 -9.61 -5.41 12.11
N PHE A 211 -9.47 -4.14 11.69
CA PHE A 211 -8.19 -3.46 11.56
C PHE A 211 -7.45 -3.42 12.89
N LEU A 212 -8.12 -2.98 13.96
CA LEU A 212 -7.53 -2.96 15.30
C LEU A 212 -7.26 -4.37 15.84
N LYS A 213 -8.09 -5.36 15.49
CA LYS A 213 -7.82 -6.75 15.89
C LYS A 213 -6.53 -7.29 15.30
N THR A 214 -6.23 -6.89 14.07
CA THR A 214 -5.11 -7.37 13.24
C THR A 214 -3.82 -6.60 13.52
N PHE A 215 -3.90 -5.27 13.55
CA PHE A 215 -2.73 -4.38 13.57
C PHE A 215 -2.51 -3.62 14.87
N ALA A 216 -3.47 -3.59 15.80
CA ALA A 216 -3.22 -2.94 17.08
C ALA A 216 -2.22 -3.78 17.89
N ASP A 217 -1.14 -3.14 18.31
CA ASP A 217 -0.19 -3.75 19.22
C ASP A 217 -0.86 -3.98 20.58
N LYS A 218 -0.92 -5.25 20.98
CA LYS A 218 -1.45 -5.70 22.28
C LYS A 218 -0.32 -6.04 23.26
N SER A 219 0.93 -5.86 22.85
CA SER A 219 2.09 -6.28 23.62
C SER A 219 2.47 -5.25 24.69
N TRP A 220 2.85 -5.74 25.87
CA TRP A 220 3.45 -4.89 26.91
C TRP A 220 4.84 -4.39 26.53
N SER A 221 5.51 -5.01 25.54
CA SER A 221 6.85 -4.63 25.12
C SER A 221 6.93 -3.17 24.66
N SER A 222 5.96 -2.70 23.87
CA SER A 222 5.96 -1.32 23.37
C SER A 222 5.68 -0.32 24.48
N VAL A 223 4.77 -0.67 25.41
CA VAL A 223 4.48 0.13 26.62
C VAL A 223 5.74 0.23 27.49
N MET A 224 6.36 -0.91 27.78
CA MET A 224 7.56 -0.98 28.60
C MET A 224 8.74 -0.28 27.92
N TYR A 225 8.85 -0.35 26.59
CA TYR A 225 9.85 0.40 25.84
C TYR A 225 9.62 1.91 26.00
N ALA A 226 8.40 2.39 25.78
CA ALA A 226 8.06 3.80 25.95
C ALA A 226 8.36 4.30 27.37
N LEU A 227 7.99 3.55 28.41
CA LEU A 227 8.22 3.89 29.81
C LEU A 227 9.70 3.84 30.20
N ASN A 228 10.45 2.85 29.72
CA ASN A 228 11.88 2.66 30.05
C ASN A 228 12.84 3.38 29.11
N PHE A 229 12.36 4.08 28.09
CA PHE A 229 13.21 4.84 27.17
C PHE A 229 14.00 5.93 27.91
N LYS A 230 15.32 5.82 27.94
CA LYS A 230 16.23 6.69 28.70
C LYS A 230 17.23 7.37 27.76
N HIS A 231 17.70 8.55 28.17
CA HIS A 231 18.78 9.23 27.47
C HIS A 231 20.06 8.43 27.66
N PHE A 232 20.76 8.17 26.55
CA PHE A 232 22.04 7.47 26.56
C PHE A 232 23.16 8.38 26.07
N ASN A 233 22.97 8.98 24.89
CA ASN A 233 23.87 9.95 24.29
C ASN A 233 23.10 10.89 23.35
N GLY A 234 23.77 11.93 22.84
CA GLY A 234 23.17 12.90 21.92
C GLY A 234 22.45 14.05 22.61
N SER A 235 21.66 14.79 21.83
CA SER A 235 20.93 15.97 22.31
C SER A 235 19.88 15.59 23.36
N LEU A 236 19.81 16.38 24.42
CA LEU A 236 18.80 16.21 25.47
C LEU A 236 17.41 16.52 24.92
N LEU A 237 17.32 17.52 24.04
CA LEU A 237 16.07 17.91 23.38
C LEU A 237 15.56 16.80 22.45
N GLU A 238 16.43 16.21 21.65
CA GLU A 238 16.06 15.12 20.73
C GLU A 238 15.53 13.90 21.50
N TYR A 239 16.20 13.53 22.60
CA TYR A 239 15.70 12.51 23.52
C TYR A 239 14.30 12.85 24.04
N ALA A 240 14.12 14.07 24.56
CA ALA A 240 12.88 14.47 25.21
C ALA A 240 11.69 14.50 24.23
N LEU A 241 11.92 14.98 23.00
CA LEU A 241 10.93 14.93 21.92
C LEU A 241 10.56 13.49 21.56
N LYS A 242 11.56 12.60 21.43
CA LYS A 242 11.32 11.19 21.12
C LYS A 242 10.57 10.47 22.24
N LYS A 243 10.95 10.74 23.49
CA LYS A 243 10.31 10.21 24.70
C LYS A 243 8.85 10.68 24.79
N GLN A 244 8.58 11.98 24.59
CA GLN A 244 7.23 12.51 24.56
C GLN A 244 6.38 11.80 23.51
N ARG A 245 6.91 11.65 22.29
CA ARG A 245 6.19 10.97 21.20
C ARG A 245 5.82 9.53 21.58
N LEU A 246 6.78 8.77 22.10
CA LEU A 246 6.54 7.37 22.53
C LEU A 246 5.48 7.26 23.65
N LEU A 247 5.48 8.20 24.60
CA LEU A 247 4.50 8.22 25.69
C LEU A 247 3.10 8.57 25.18
N LEU A 248 2.99 9.54 24.29
CA LEU A 248 1.72 9.90 23.65
C LEU A 248 1.22 8.81 22.71
N GLU A 249 2.10 8.07 22.04
CA GLU A 249 1.76 6.90 21.22
C GLU A 249 1.13 5.78 22.06
N TYR A 250 1.59 5.61 23.31
CA TYR A 250 1.02 4.66 24.25
C TYR A 250 -0.30 5.17 24.86
N ASN A 251 -0.31 6.39 25.38
CA ASN A 251 -1.45 7.02 26.01
C ASN A 251 -1.60 8.47 25.57
N SER A 252 -2.56 8.72 24.67
CA SER A 252 -2.88 10.05 24.16
C SER A 252 -3.53 10.97 25.20
N GLU A 253 -4.10 10.41 26.27
CA GLU A 253 -4.84 11.14 27.31
C GLU A 253 -3.99 11.35 28.59
N ILE A 254 -2.68 11.09 28.52
CA ILE A 254 -1.77 11.31 29.65
C ILE A 254 -1.77 12.79 30.05
N ASP A 255 -1.83 13.05 31.35
CA ASP A 255 -1.75 14.42 31.85
C ASP A 255 -0.37 15.02 31.63
N THR A 256 -0.32 16.33 31.38
CA THR A 256 0.91 17.05 31.03
C THR A 256 1.98 16.95 32.10
N ARG A 257 1.57 16.87 33.38
CA ARG A 257 2.49 16.77 34.52
C ARG A 257 3.13 15.39 34.60
N THR A 258 2.35 14.32 34.53
CA THR A 258 2.87 12.94 34.49
C THR A 258 3.71 12.72 33.24
N LEU A 259 3.30 13.27 32.09
CA LEU A 259 4.11 13.24 30.86
C LEU A 259 5.48 13.86 31.09
N THR A 260 5.52 15.04 31.72
CA THR A 260 6.75 15.75 32.06
C THR A 260 7.59 14.94 33.06
N ASP A 261 7.00 14.44 34.14
CA ASP A 261 7.66 13.62 35.16
C ASP A 261 8.29 12.36 34.53
N LEU A 262 7.59 11.69 33.60
CA LEU A 262 8.10 10.50 32.90
C LEU A 262 9.23 10.80 31.91
N ILE A 263 9.23 11.99 31.29
CA ILE A 263 10.35 12.42 30.45
C ILE A 263 11.58 12.70 31.32
N VAL A 264 11.40 13.41 32.43
CA VAL A 264 12.48 13.74 33.37
C VAL A 264 13.08 12.49 34.00
N ALA A 265 12.27 11.49 34.33
CA ALA A 265 12.71 10.23 34.92
C ALA A 265 13.74 9.45 34.09
N GLY A 266 13.80 9.70 32.77
CA GLY A 266 14.78 9.07 31.90
C GLY A 266 15.99 9.93 31.52
N LEU A 267 16.10 11.14 32.07
CA LEU A 267 17.26 12.01 31.90
C LEU A 267 18.43 11.60 32.80
N PRO A 268 19.68 11.98 32.46
CA PRO A 268 20.82 11.75 33.33
C PRO A 268 20.72 12.55 34.64
N THR A 269 21.26 11.99 35.72
CA THR A 269 21.17 12.58 37.07
C THR A 269 21.76 14.00 37.18
N TYR A 270 22.77 14.32 36.37
CA TYR A 270 23.41 15.65 36.35
C TYR A 270 22.54 16.74 35.70
N ILE A 271 21.50 16.34 34.95
CA ILE A 271 20.48 17.25 34.43
C ILE A 271 19.32 17.31 35.40
N THR A 272 18.80 16.17 35.86
CA THR A 272 17.63 16.14 36.76
C THR A 272 17.87 16.90 38.05
N SER A 273 19.11 16.96 38.56
CA SER A 273 19.45 17.75 39.75
C SER A 273 19.42 19.27 39.55
N LYS A 274 19.42 19.75 38.31
CA LYS A 274 19.37 21.18 37.95
C LYS A 274 17.98 21.66 37.58
N LEU A 275 17.04 20.73 37.42
CA LEU A 275 15.67 21.02 37.03
C LEU A 275 14.81 21.15 38.29
N ASP A 276 14.08 22.24 38.41
CA ASP A 276 13.08 22.40 39.46
C ASP A 276 11.74 21.80 38.99
N ARG A 277 11.20 20.86 39.78
CA ARG A 277 9.92 20.21 39.52
C ARG A 277 8.73 21.18 39.67
N GLN A 278 8.85 22.24 40.47
CA GLN A 278 7.78 23.22 40.65
C GLN A 278 7.69 24.19 39.47
N GLU A 279 8.84 24.55 38.88
CA GLU A 279 8.89 25.45 37.72
C GLU A 279 8.53 24.72 36.41
N ILE A 280 8.88 23.44 36.28
CA ILE A 280 8.68 22.67 35.06
C ILE A 280 7.37 21.88 35.15
N THR A 281 6.27 22.54 34.82
CA THR A 281 4.93 21.94 34.85
C THR A 281 4.48 21.35 33.50
N ASP A 282 5.14 21.72 32.40
CA ASP A 282 4.74 21.38 31.04
C ASP A 282 5.95 20.96 30.17
N PRO A 283 5.77 20.05 29.18
CA PRO A 283 6.86 19.63 28.30
C PRO A 283 7.53 20.79 27.55
N THR A 284 6.81 21.86 27.21
CA THR A 284 7.40 23.01 26.50
C THR A 284 8.41 23.77 27.37
N LEU A 285 8.10 23.94 28.66
CA LEU A 285 9.02 24.51 29.65
C LEU A 285 10.22 23.59 29.89
N LEU A 286 9.99 22.27 29.91
CA LEU A 286 11.08 21.31 29.99
C LEU A 286 12.03 21.45 28.78
N PHE A 287 11.50 21.58 27.57
CA PHE A 287 12.31 21.69 26.35
C PHE A 287 13.17 22.96 26.32
N SER A 288 12.65 24.09 26.78
CA SER A 288 13.44 25.32 26.88
C SER A 288 14.57 25.17 27.90
N ALA A 289 14.29 24.60 29.07
CA ALA A 289 15.28 24.32 30.11
C ALA A 289 16.39 23.36 29.62
N LEU A 290 16.02 22.28 28.94
CA LEU A 290 16.97 21.32 28.37
C LEU A 290 17.88 21.97 27.34
N ARG A 291 17.35 22.87 26.50
CA ARG A 291 18.13 23.59 25.49
C ARG A 291 19.15 24.52 26.13
N MET A 292 18.79 25.19 27.23
CA MET A 292 19.72 26.03 27.99
C MET A 292 20.88 25.20 28.56
N HIS A 293 20.58 24.06 29.17
CA HIS A 293 21.61 23.17 29.73
C HIS A 293 22.48 22.51 28.66
N GLU A 294 21.94 22.20 27.48
CA GLU A 294 22.73 21.65 26.37
C GLU A 294 23.76 22.67 25.85
N ASN A 295 23.36 23.95 25.72
CA ASN A 295 24.26 25.02 25.29
C ASN A 295 25.35 25.33 26.33
N GLN A 296 25.00 25.31 27.62
CA GLN A 296 25.98 25.46 28.71
C GLN A 296 27.01 24.32 28.73
N ASN A 297 26.63 23.10 28.36
CA ASN A 297 27.55 21.97 28.27
C ASN A 297 28.45 22.02 27.03
N LYS A 298 27.98 22.61 25.91
CA LYS A 298 28.81 22.86 24.72
C LYS A 298 29.87 23.94 24.97
N ASN A 299 29.55 24.93 25.81
CA ASN A 299 30.44 26.05 26.16
C ASN A 299 31.39 25.76 27.32
N ARG A 300 31.30 24.59 27.97
CA ARG A 300 32.39 24.15 28.84
C ARG A 300 33.59 23.84 27.96
N PRO A 301 34.77 24.44 28.19
CA PRO A 301 35.97 24.02 27.49
C PRO A 301 36.07 22.51 27.68
N LYS A 302 36.22 21.77 26.58
CA LYS A 302 36.61 20.37 26.63
C LYS A 302 37.95 20.37 27.34
N HIS A 303 37.95 20.21 28.65
CA HIS A 303 39.14 19.83 29.36
C HIS A 303 39.45 18.46 28.77
N PHE A 304 40.41 18.44 27.85
CA PHE A 304 41.10 17.23 27.49
C PHE A 304 41.83 16.83 28.75
N THR A 305 41.10 16.19 29.68
CA THR A 305 41.74 15.24 30.55
C THR A 305 42.17 14.17 29.58
N GLU A 306 43.44 14.24 29.21
CA GLU A 306 44.20 13.12 28.71
C GLU A 306 44.05 12.03 29.78
N THR A 307 42.95 11.30 29.73
CA THR A 307 42.83 10.03 30.42
C THR A 307 43.90 9.23 29.70
N LYS A 308 45.10 9.16 30.31
CA LYS A 308 46.10 8.17 29.99
C LYS A 308 45.32 6.89 29.81
N ARG A 309 45.13 6.49 28.54
CA ARG A 309 44.80 5.13 28.21
C ARG A 309 45.95 4.38 28.85
N PHE A 310 45.72 3.78 30.01
CA PHE A 310 46.51 2.65 30.41
C PHE A 310 46.31 1.66 29.28
N SER A 311 47.24 1.67 28.32
CA SER A 311 47.50 0.51 27.51
C SER A 311 47.78 -0.58 28.52
N LYS A 312 46.76 -1.40 28.79
CA LYS A 312 47.02 -2.70 29.39
C LYS A 312 47.98 -3.36 28.43
N SER A 313 49.24 -3.43 28.85
CA SER A 313 50.27 -4.09 28.07
C SER A 313 49.81 -5.51 27.80
N GLU A 314 50.18 -6.01 26.65
CA GLU A 314 49.93 -7.35 26.14
C GLU A 314 50.38 -8.47 27.12
N ALA A 315 51.11 -8.11 28.19
CA ALA A 315 51.47 -8.96 29.31
C ALA A 315 50.30 -9.33 30.26
N GLU A 316 49.26 -8.50 30.40
CA GLU A 316 48.10 -8.84 31.24
C GLU A 316 47.18 -9.90 30.62
N TYR A 317 47.13 -9.98 29.29
CA TYR A 317 46.35 -11.01 28.58
C TYR A 317 47.03 -12.39 28.62
N LYS A 318 48.37 -12.44 28.60
CA LYS A 318 49.11 -13.71 28.76
C LYS A 318 48.99 -14.28 30.17
N ASN A 319 48.95 -13.45 31.21
CA ASN A 319 48.81 -13.93 32.60
C ASN A 319 47.40 -14.45 32.96
N ARG A 320 46.35 -14.01 32.25
CA ARG A 320 45.00 -14.59 32.42
C ARG A 320 44.84 -15.93 31.71
N LEU A 321 45.51 -16.15 30.58
CA LEU A 321 45.47 -17.44 29.87
C LEU A 321 46.27 -18.54 30.62
N VAL A 322 47.39 -18.20 31.27
CA VAL A 322 48.17 -19.18 32.07
C VAL A 322 47.40 -19.68 33.31
N LYS A 323 46.51 -18.86 33.89
CA LYS A 323 45.68 -19.27 35.05
C LYS A 323 44.52 -20.21 34.69
N TYR A 324 44.05 -20.20 33.43
CA TYR A 324 43.00 -21.14 33.00
C TYR A 324 43.58 -22.46 32.48
N VAL A 325 44.78 -22.46 31.90
CA VAL A 325 45.48 -23.69 31.47
C VAL A 325 45.96 -24.52 32.68
N THR A 326 46.54 -23.89 33.70
CA THR A 326 47.00 -24.60 34.92
C THR A 326 45.88 -25.14 35.83
N ARG A 327 44.62 -24.74 35.60
CA ARG A 327 43.46 -25.29 36.31
C ARG A 327 42.86 -26.53 35.63
N TRP A 328 43.08 -26.69 34.32
CA TRP A 328 42.64 -27.87 33.57
C TRP A 328 43.66 -29.03 33.62
N GLU A 329 44.96 -28.75 33.76
CA GLU A 329 46.01 -29.78 33.86
C GLU A 329 46.02 -30.56 35.19
N ARG A 330 45.16 -30.23 36.17
CA ARG A 330 45.06 -30.98 37.44
C ARG A 330 43.93 -32.03 37.49
N LYS A 331 43.18 -32.24 36.40
CA LYS A 331 42.01 -33.14 36.41
C LYS A 331 41.98 -34.27 35.39
N THR A 332 43.05 -34.50 34.62
CA THR A 332 43.11 -35.65 33.70
C THR A 332 44.50 -36.28 33.67
N ASP A 333 44.95 -36.79 34.81
CA ASP A 333 45.91 -37.90 34.83
C ASP A 333 45.13 -39.20 35.03
N PHE A 334 44.62 -39.74 33.93
CA PHE A 334 44.35 -41.18 33.82
C PHE A 334 44.97 -41.66 32.51
N THR A 335 46.20 -42.16 32.68
CA THR A 335 46.97 -43.05 31.81
C THR A 335 46.26 -43.61 30.59
N LEU A 336 46.86 -43.46 29.41
CA LEU A 336 46.90 -44.53 28.41
C LEU A 336 48.18 -44.45 27.57
N LYS A 337 48.94 -45.54 27.67
CA LYS A 337 50.19 -45.85 27.00
C LYS A 337 50.08 -45.69 25.48
N THR A 338 51.11 -45.11 24.89
CA THR A 338 51.36 -45.09 23.46
C THR A 338 51.65 -46.50 22.94
N CYS A 339 50.84 -46.96 21.98
CA CYS A 339 51.23 -48.04 21.07
C CYS A 339 51.00 -47.58 19.62
N VAL A 340 52.13 -47.31 18.96
CA VAL A 340 52.50 -47.77 17.61
C VAL A 340 51.49 -47.62 16.45
N GLY A 341 51.87 -46.80 15.47
CA GLY A 341 52.09 -47.34 14.12
C GLY A 341 51.08 -47.02 13.01
N SER A 342 51.57 -46.30 12.01
CA SER A 342 51.53 -46.64 10.57
C SER A 342 50.21 -46.87 9.82
N ARG A 343 50.11 -46.10 8.73
CA ARG A 343 49.66 -46.44 7.35
C ARG A 343 48.17 -46.42 7.00
N LYS A 344 47.92 -45.71 5.87
CA LYS A 344 46.98 -45.96 4.75
C LYS A 344 45.50 -46.22 5.15
N THR A 345 44.46 -45.64 4.55
CA THR A 345 44.07 -45.76 3.13
C THR A 345 42.78 -44.94 2.91
N ARG A 346 42.60 -44.51 1.65
CA ARG A 346 41.39 -43.98 1.00
C ARG A 346 40.16 -44.90 1.18
N MET A 347 38.94 -44.36 1.36
CA MET A 347 37.77 -44.55 0.47
C MET A 347 36.43 -44.11 1.12
N THR A 348 35.73 -43.29 0.34
CA THR A 348 34.28 -43.11 0.12
C THR A 348 33.33 -44.21 0.62
N VAL A 349 32.11 -43.85 1.07
CA VAL A 349 30.80 -44.10 0.41
C VAL A 349 29.61 -43.85 1.36
N ALA A 350 28.60 -43.16 0.80
CA ALA A 350 27.15 -43.13 1.06
C ALA A 350 26.55 -42.75 2.43
N ASN A 351 25.81 -41.62 2.41
CA ASN A 351 24.65 -41.38 3.26
C ASN A 351 23.41 -42.01 2.62
N THR A 352 22.71 -42.88 3.35
CA THR A 352 21.31 -43.23 3.09
C THR A 352 20.43 -42.61 4.18
N VAL A 353 19.48 -41.78 3.73
CA VAL A 353 18.38 -41.24 4.52
C VAL A 353 17.28 -42.29 4.58
N LYS A 354 16.71 -42.55 5.77
CA LYS A 354 15.33 -43.02 5.90
C LYS A 354 14.60 -42.26 7.00
N LEU A 355 13.51 -41.64 6.56
CA LEU A 355 12.41 -41.10 7.34
C LEU A 355 11.62 -42.26 7.94
N ASP A 356 11.31 -42.18 9.23
CA ASP A 356 10.27 -43.02 9.84
C ASP A 356 8.95 -42.24 9.89
N VAL A 357 7.93 -42.87 9.35
CA VAL A 357 6.51 -42.50 9.41
C VAL A 357 5.79 -43.61 10.16
N GLY A 358 4.93 -43.21 11.09
CA GLY A 358 3.69 -43.90 11.41
C GLY A 358 3.70 -44.74 12.69
N ASN A 359 2.87 -44.36 13.66
CA ASN A 359 1.42 -44.65 13.62
C ASN A 359 0.63 -43.66 14.46
#